data_AF-A0AAV4XKT2-F1
#
_entry.id   AF-A0AAV4XKT2-F1
#
_cell.length_a   1.000
_cell.length_b   1.000
_cell.length_c   1.000
_cell.angle_alpha   90.00
_cell.angle_beta   90.00
_cell.angle_gamma   90.00
#
_symmetry.space_group_name_H-M   'P 1'
#
loop_
_entity.id
_entity.type
_entity.pdbx_description
1 polymer ?
#
loop_
_entity_poly.entity_id
_entity_poly.type
_entity_poly.pdbx_seq_one_letter_code
_entity_poly.pdbx_strand_id
1 'polypeptide(L)'
;MKTAFSKLSAIEDWVASTLVHLSKKQIPFRPISLKPLPQEIIRTEFLLFTRKNRNNPVVFPPTKLEAIFRSHFNPTEWTRLLIHGYMDGSYITSWLFETKDELLRRADDNVIVVDHSTTNMLPRIIYQQSVADTRVIGVQVANLINFLHKKLGAEMKRVHIIGHSLGAHAAGYAGLDPAGTYFRKVPRNVQLDDTDATFVDVIHSNQLEYITR
;
A
#
# COMPACT_ATOMS: atom_id res chain seq x y z
N MET A 1 39.80 -19.47 -46.74
CA MET A 1 38.58 -19.69 -45.94
C MET A 1 38.91 -19.68 -44.42
N LYS A 2 39.64 -18.66 -43.93
CA LYS A 2 40.10 -18.54 -42.53
C LYS A 2 40.23 -17.07 -42.06
N THR A 3 39.52 -16.13 -42.68
CA THR A 3 39.69 -14.69 -42.41
C THR A 3 38.38 -13.94 -42.11
N ALA A 4 37.25 -14.66 -41.99
CA ALA A 4 35.97 -14.08 -41.56
C ALA A 4 35.58 -14.46 -40.12
N PHE A 5 36.24 -15.45 -39.49
CA PHE A 5 35.96 -15.87 -38.11
C PHE A 5 36.77 -15.11 -37.03
N SER A 6 37.79 -14.33 -37.41
CA SER A 6 38.63 -13.60 -36.44
C SER A 6 38.17 -12.16 -36.16
N LYS A 7 37.10 -11.69 -36.81
CA LYS A 7 36.50 -10.36 -36.56
C LYS A 7 35.20 -10.41 -35.74
N LEU A 8 34.63 -11.60 -35.52
CA LEU A 8 33.50 -11.79 -34.61
C LEU A 8 33.97 -11.90 -33.14
N SER A 9 35.13 -12.51 -32.87
CA SER A 9 35.64 -12.63 -31.50
C SER A 9 36.05 -11.29 -30.87
N ALA A 10 36.52 -10.32 -31.67
CA ALA A 10 36.93 -9.00 -31.14
C ALA A 10 35.73 -8.08 -30.80
N ILE A 11 34.56 -8.32 -31.39
CA ILE A 11 33.31 -7.62 -31.04
C ILE A 11 32.67 -8.29 -29.83
N GLU A 12 32.72 -9.62 -29.74
CA GLU A 12 32.26 -10.38 -28.58
C GLU A 12 33.10 -10.09 -27.33
N ASP A 13 34.43 -9.90 -27.45
CA ASP A 13 35.30 -9.55 -26.32
C ASP A 13 35.16 -8.10 -25.85
N TRP A 14 34.74 -7.17 -26.72
CA TRP A 14 34.42 -5.79 -26.31
C TRP A 14 33.05 -5.70 -25.60
N VAL A 15 32.09 -6.52 -26.04
CA VAL A 15 30.80 -6.67 -25.35
C VAL A 15 30.98 -7.39 -24.01
N ALA A 16 31.86 -8.40 -23.93
CA ALA A 16 32.15 -9.13 -22.69
C ALA A 16 32.99 -8.33 -21.67
N SER A 17 33.96 -7.52 -22.12
CA SER A 17 34.79 -6.70 -21.22
C SER A 17 34.10 -5.43 -20.72
N THR A 18 33.01 -5.00 -21.38
CA THR A 18 32.18 -3.87 -20.91
C THR A 18 31.04 -4.31 -19.98
N LEU A 19 30.79 -5.62 -19.82
CA LEU A 19 29.64 -6.15 -19.07
C LEU A 19 29.96 -6.90 -17.76
N VAL A 20 31.21 -6.97 -17.30
CA VAL A 20 31.55 -7.74 -16.06
C VAL A 20 32.30 -6.94 -15.00
N HIS A 21 32.22 -5.60 -15.02
CA HIS A 21 32.72 -4.80 -13.88
C HIS A 21 31.89 -3.58 -13.51
N LEU A 22 30.56 -3.74 -13.43
CA LEU A 22 29.81 -2.98 -12.44
C LEU A 22 29.68 -3.86 -11.20
N SER A 23 30.73 -3.77 -10.40
CA SER A 23 30.77 -4.00 -8.96
C SER A 23 29.39 -4.01 -8.32
N LYS A 24 29.15 -5.01 -7.46
CA LYS A 24 28.07 -5.10 -6.47
C LYS A 24 28.06 -3.91 -5.49
N LYS A 25 28.04 -2.67 -5.98
CA LYS A 25 27.44 -1.55 -5.27
C LYS A 25 25.96 -1.72 -5.46
N GLN A 26 25.34 -2.29 -4.44
CA GLN A 26 23.91 -2.18 -4.19
C GLN A 26 23.57 -0.69 -4.28
N ILE A 27 23.15 -0.23 -5.46
CA ILE A 27 22.57 1.11 -5.62
C ILE A 27 21.37 1.05 -4.67
N PRO A 28 21.29 1.89 -3.63
CA PRO A 28 20.11 1.87 -2.79
C PRO A 28 18.93 2.14 -3.73
N PHE A 29 17.97 1.20 -3.79
CA PHE A 29 16.77 1.26 -4.64
C PHE A 29 15.83 2.43 -4.28
N ARG A 30 16.36 3.43 -3.56
CA ARG A 30 15.74 4.65 -3.09
C ARG A 30 16.85 5.69 -2.92
N PRO A 31 17.27 6.39 -4.00
CA PRO A 31 18.34 7.40 -3.92
C PRO A 31 17.97 8.57 -3.00
N ILE A 32 16.66 8.76 -2.74
CA ILE A 32 16.13 9.77 -1.81
C ILE A 32 15.31 9.06 -0.72
N SER A 33 15.85 9.03 0.49
CA SER A 33 15.14 8.51 1.68
C SER A 33 14.54 9.67 2.46
N LEU A 34 13.31 10.06 2.11
CA LEU A 34 12.56 11.08 2.87
C LEU A 34 12.00 10.48 4.16
N LYS A 35 11.92 11.32 5.19
CA LYS A 35 11.15 10.99 6.39
C LYS A 35 9.67 11.16 6.07
N PRO A 36 8.78 10.29 6.57
CA PRO A 36 7.35 10.50 6.45
C PRO A 36 6.96 11.86 7.06
N LEU A 37 5.95 12.49 6.48
CA LEU A 37 5.35 13.70 7.04
C LEU A 37 4.67 13.38 8.40
N PRO A 38 4.53 14.38 9.28
CA PRO A 38 3.69 14.27 10.47
C PRO A 38 2.26 13.85 10.12
N GLN A 39 1.61 13.11 11.02
CA GLN A 39 0.27 12.57 10.79
C GLN A 39 -0.78 13.67 10.60
N GLU A 40 -0.55 14.83 11.20
CA GLU A 40 -1.39 16.03 11.08
C GLU A 40 -1.34 16.62 9.67
N ILE A 41 -0.26 16.37 8.93
CA ILE A 41 -0.08 16.81 7.54
C ILE A 41 -0.59 15.74 6.58
N ILE A 42 -0.29 14.46 6.83
CA ILE A 42 -0.83 13.35 6.03
C ILE A 42 -2.36 13.35 6.11
N ARG A 43 -2.88 13.59 7.33
CA ARG A 43 -4.29 13.70 7.66
C ARG A 43 -5.11 12.56 7.05
N THR A 44 -4.71 11.34 7.41
CA THR A 44 -5.47 10.14 7.08
C THR A 44 -6.82 10.18 7.77
N GLU A 45 -7.88 9.84 7.04
CA GLU A 45 -9.24 9.68 7.53
C GLU A 45 -9.75 8.28 7.21
N PHE A 46 -10.39 7.63 8.18
CA PHE A 46 -11.09 6.36 7.97
C PHE A 46 -12.58 6.64 7.79
N LEU A 47 -13.13 6.20 6.67
CA LEU A 47 -14.53 6.36 6.31
C LEU A 47 -15.20 4.98 6.36
N LEU A 48 -15.95 4.71 7.43
CA LEU A 48 -16.67 3.44 7.59
C LEU A 48 -18.05 3.51 6.93
N PHE A 49 -18.26 2.57 6.01
CA PHE A 49 -19.52 2.29 5.35
C PHE A 49 -20.01 0.88 5.68
N THR A 50 -21.32 0.76 5.81
CA THR A 50 -22.06 -0.50 5.89
C THR A 50 -23.33 -0.34 5.07
N ARG A 51 -24.13 -1.40 4.89
CA ARG A 51 -25.45 -1.27 4.25
C ARG A 51 -26.36 -0.26 4.97
N LYS A 52 -26.19 -0.10 6.29
CA LYS A 52 -27.01 0.82 7.12
C LYS A 52 -26.66 2.29 6.90
N ASN A 53 -25.47 2.60 6.40
CA ASN A 53 -25.00 3.97 6.18
C ASN A 53 -24.23 4.11 4.85
N ARG A 54 -24.76 3.51 3.79
CA ARG A 54 -24.10 3.37 2.49
C ARG A 54 -23.58 4.68 1.87
N ASN A 55 -24.29 5.78 2.12
CA ASN A 55 -24.01 7.10 1.53
C ASN A 55 -23.40 8.09 2.53
N ASN A 56 -23.50 7.81 3.84
CA ASN A 56 -23.09 8.73 4.91
C ASN A 56 -22.13 7.98 5.85
N PRO A 57 -20.82 8.01 5.58
CA PRO A 57 -19.87 7.25 6.37
C PRO A 57 -19.74 7.81 7.78
N VAL A 58 -19.35 6.94 8.72
CA VAL A 58 -18.77 7.40 9.98
C VAL A 58 -17.30 7.70 9.71
N VAL A 59 -16.91 8.97 9.81
CA VAL A 59 -15.55 9.44 9.54
C VAL A 59 -14.79 9.64 10.84
N PHE A 60 -13.58 9.09 10.94
CA PHE A 60 -12.74 9.26 12.11
C PHE A 60 -11.25 9.18 11.77
N PRO A 61 -10.40 9.98 12.45
CA PRO A 61 -8.95 9.91 12.27
C PRO A 61 -8.33 8.73 13.04
N PRO A 62 -7.09 8.34 12.69
CA PRO A 62 -6.31 7.33 13.43
C PRO A 62 -6.15 7.59 14.93
N THR A 63 -6.25 8.85 15.36
CA THR A 63 -6.15 9.25 16.77
C THR A 63 -7.45 9.11 17.56
N LYS A 64 -8.58 8.82 16.90
CA LYS A 64 -9.92 8.73 17.53
C LYS A 64 -10.69 7.49 17.09
N LEU A 65 -10.04 6.33 17.15
CA LEU A 65 -10.64 5.03 16.73
C LEU A 65 -11.92 4.69 17.49
N GLU A 66 -12.05 5.15 18.74
CA GLU A 66 -13.23 4.95 19.61
C GLU A 66 -14.54 5.46 19.01
N ALA A 67 -14.49 6.34 18.00
CA ALA A 67 -15.67 6.77 17.24
C ALA A 67 -16.43 5.58 16.62
N ILE A 68 -15.74 4.47 16.33
CA ILE A 68 -16.33 3.28 15.73
C ILE A 68 -17.34 2.57 16.64
N PHE A 69 -17.26 2.74 17.97
CA PHE A 69 -18.23 2.14 18.90
C PHE A 69 -19.65 2.67 18.72
N ARG A 70 -19.80 3.88 18.17
CA ARG A 70 -21.11 4.51 17.92
C ARG A 70 -21.53 4.39 16.45
N SER A 71 -20.89 3.48 15.72
CA SER A 71 -21.14 3.25 14.29
C SER A 71 -21.99 2.00 14.07
N HIS A 72 -22.13 1.61 12.79
CA HIS A 72 -22.77 0.36 12.39
C HIS A 72 -21.80 -0.80 12.19
N PHE A 73 -20.55 -0.68 12.64
CA PHE A 73 -19.56 -1.75 12.55
C PHE A 73 -20.06 -3.05 13.19
N ASN A 74 -19.91 -4.17 12.48
CA ASN A 74 -20.25 -5.50 12.97
C ASN A 74 -19.01 -6.41 12.98
N PRO A 75 -18.48 -6.81 14.15
CA PRO A 75 -17.26 -7.63 14.23
C PRO A 75 -17.42 -9.05 13.67
N THR A 76 -18.65 -9.54 13.46
CA THR A 76 -18.88 -10.86 12.86
C THR A 76 -18.74 -10.87 11.34
N GLU A 77 -18.84 -9.71 10.69
CA GLU A 77 -18.82 -9.57 9.24
C GLU A 77 -17.40 -9.31 8.71
N TRP A 78 -17.23 -9.48 7.41
CA TRP A 78 -15.95 -9.13 6.76
C TRP A 78 -15.64 -7.64 6.92
N THR A 79 -14.38 -7.33 7.18
CA THR A 79 -13.86 -5.97 7.14
C THR A 79 -13.01 -5.79 5.90
N ARG A 80 -13.46 -4.93 4.97
CA ARG A 80 -12.78 -4.62 3.71
C ARG A 80 -12.15 -3.24 3.80
N LEU A 81 -10.84 -3.15 3.72
CA LEU A 81 -10.10 -1.89 3.72
C LEU A 81 -9.73 -1.51 2.29
N LEU A 82 -10.10 -0.31 1.85
CA LEU A 82 -9.75 0.22 0.52
C LEU A 82 -8.73 1.35 0.68
N ILE A 83 -7.54 1.20 0.09
CA ILE A 83 -6.45 2.17 0.22
C ILE A 83 -6.04 2.68 -1.16
N HIS A 84 -6.13 3.99 -1.37
CA HIS A 84 -5.77 4.60 -2.64
C HIS A 84 -4.28 4.92 -2.78
N GLY A 85 -3.88 5.28 -4.01
CA GLY A 85 -2.49 5.54 -4.38
C GLY A 85 -2.11 7.03 -4.45
N TYR A 86 -1.03 7.30 -5.17
CA TYR A 86 -0.52 8.65 -5.45
C TYR A 86 -1.49 9.46 -6.30
N MET A 87 -1.75 10.73 -5.94
CA MET A 87 -2.68 11.61 -6.67
C MET A 87 -4.10 11.05 -6.83
N ASP A 88 -4.47 10.10 -5.96
CA ASP A 88 -5.76 9.45 -5.89
C ASP A 88 -6.47 9.88 -4.58
N GLY A 89 -7.75 9.61 -4.42
CA GLY A 89 -8.49 10.02 -3.22
C GLY A 89 -10.01 9.86 -3.33
N SER A 90 -10.69 9.86 -2.18
CA SER A 90 -12.15 9.68 -2.11
C SER A 90 -12.93 10.69 -2.95
N TYR A 91 -12.43 11.92 -3.08
CA TYR A 91 -13.08 12.98 -3.84
C TYR A 91 -12.48 13.19 -5.25
N ILE A 92 -11.52 12.34 -5.65
CA ILE A 92 -10.78 12.47 -6.89
C ILE A 92 -11.17 11.37 -7.88
N THR A 93 -11.33 10.14 -7.41
CA THR A 93 -11.65 8.99 -8.26
C THR A 93 -12.88 8.23 -7.76
N SER A 94 -13.60 7.57 -8.68
CA SER A 94 -14.84 6.87 -8.35
C SER A 94 -14.62 5.44 -7.84
N TRP A 95 -13.49 4.81 -8.16
CA TRP A 95 -13.28 3.37 -7.93
C TRP A 95 -13.43 2.95 -6.47
N LEU A 96 -13.03 3.81 -5.52
CA LEU A 96 -13.18 3.54 -4.08
C LEU A 96 -14.66 3.34 -3.72
N PHE A 97 -15.52 4.25 -4.20
CA PHE A 97 -16.94 4.21 -3.88
C PHE A 97 -17.70 3.19 -4.71
N GLU A 98 -17.33 2.99 -5.98
CA GLU A 98 -17.88 1.91 -6.82
C GLU A 98 -17.56 0.53 -6.22
N THR A 99 -16.32 0.31 -5.80
CA THR A 99 -15.90 -0.94 -5.14
C THR A 99 -16.62 -1.15 -3.82
N LYS A 100 -16.68 -0.11 -2.97
CA LYS A 100 -17.50 -0.12 -1.75
C LYS A 100 -18.93 -0.52 -2.06
N ASP A 101 -19.55 0.12 -3.05
CA ASP A 101 -20.95 -0.10 -3.38
C ASP A 101 -21.22 -1.50 -3.87
N GLU A 102 -20.30 -2.09 -4.64
CA GLU A 102 -20.42 -3.46 -5.10
C GLU A 102 -20.21 -4.47 -3.98
N LEU A 103 -19.24 -4.25 -3.07
CA LEU A 103 -19.04 -5.07 -1.88
C LEU A 103 -20.29 -5.07 -1.00
N LEU A 104 -20.82 -3.88 -0.68
CA LEU A 104 -22.04 -3.73 0.12
C LEU A 104 -23.28 -4.22 -0.60
N ARG A 105 -23.29 -4.30 -1.94
CA ARG A 105 -24.40 -4.94 -2.66
C ARG A 105 -24.42 -6.45 -2.41
N ARG A 106 -23.27 -7.09 -2.32
CA ARG A 106 -23.14 -8.56 -2.22
C ARG A 106 -23.24 -9.10 -0.80
N ALA A 107 -22.72 -8.38 0.20
CA ALA A 107 -22.68 -8.84 1.58
C ALA A 107 -22.86 -7.70 2.59
N ASP A 108 -23.08 -8.05 3.86
CA ASP A 108 -23.17 -7.11 4.99
C ASP A 108 -21.77 -6.72 5.52
N ASP A 109 -20.83 -6.46 4.59
CA ASP A 109 -19.44 -6.14 4.93
C ASP A 109 -19.33 -4.77 5.66
N ASN A 110 -18.31 -4.66 6.50
CA ASN A 110 -17.77 -3.37 6.96
C ASN A 110 -16.76 -2.89 5.92
N VAL A 111 -17.07 -1.86 5.14
CA VAL A 111 -16.13 -1.30 4.17
C VAL A 111 -15.53 -0.02 4.73
N ILE A 112 -14.21 0.01 4.89
CA ILE A 112 -13.48 1.18 5.39
C ILE A 112 -12.60 1.72 4.26
N VAL A 113 -12.92 2.92 3.78
CA VAL A 113 -12.03 3.66 2.89
C VAL A 113 -10.97 4.38 3.72
N VAL A 114 -9.71 4.22 3.34
CA VAL A 114 -8.55 4.87 3.94
C VAL A 114 -8.15 6.04 3.04
N ASP A 115 -8.60 7.24 3.41
CA ASP A 115 -8.35 8.47 2.65
C ASP A 115 -7.13 9.20 3.20
N HIS A 116 -6.14 9.43 2.35
CA HIS A 116 -4.94 10.24 2.63
C HIS A 116 -4.73 11.33 1.57
N SER A 117 -5.80 11.69 0.85
CA SER A 117 -5.78 12.62 -0.29
C SER A 117 -5.51 14.08 0.09
N THR A 118 -5.57 14.44 1.37
CA THR A 118 -5.17 15.78 1.86
C THR A 118 -3.78 16.16 1.38
N THR A 119 -2.89 15.18 1.33
CA THR A 119 -1.52 15.33 0.86
C THR A 119 -1.47 15.87 -0.58
N ASN A 120 -2.38 15.44 -1.47
CA ASN A 120 -2.44 15.89 -2.87
C ASN A 120 -2.70 17.41 -3.02
N MET A 121 -3.21 18.08 -2.00
CA MET A 121 -3.44 19.54 -2.02
C MET A 121 -2.18 20.36 -1.71
N LEU A 122 -1.06 19.72 -1.36
CA LEU A 122 0.19 20.40 -1.06
C LEU A 122 0.94 20.77 -2.36
N PRO A 123 1.44 22.01 -2.51
CA PRO A 123 2.01 22.53 -3.75
C PRO A 123 3.32 21.87 -4.21
N ARG A 124 3.83 20.85 -3.51
CA ARG A 124 5.10 20.17 -3.78
C ARG A 124 5.11 18.70 -3.38
N ILE A 125 3.99 17.98 -3.49
CA ILE A 125 4.05 16.53 -3.32
C ILE A 125 4.76 15.88 -4.49
N ILE A 126 6.01 15.56 -4.22
CA ILE A 126 6.83 14.72 -5.06
C ILE A 126 6.57 13.27 -4.68
N TYR A 127 6.50 12.40 -5.69
CA TYR A 127 6.24 10.97 -5.54
C TYR A 127 7.06 10.31 -4.41
N GLN A 128 8.32 10.71 -4.24
CA GLN A 128 9.20 10.20 -3.18
C GLN A 128 8.65 10.43 -1.77
N GLN A 129 7.96 11.55 -1.53
CA GLN A 129 7.36 11.86 -0.24
C GLN A 129 6.15 10.97 0.02
N SER A 130 5.26 10.81 -0.98
CA SER A 130 4.12 9.89 -0.86
C SER A 130 4.58 8.45 -0.60
N VAL A 131 5.67 8.00 -1.23
CA VAL A 131 6.28 6.67 -0.94
C VAL A 131 6.82 6.61 0.50
N ALA A 132 7.25 7.73 1.10
CA ALA A 132 7.67 7.74 2.51
C ALA A 132 6.46 7.65 3.44
N ASP A 133 5.39 8.38 3.11
CA ASP A 133 4.16 8.49 3.90
C ASP A 133 3.37 7.17 3.94
N THR A 134 3.49 6.30 2.93
CA THR A 134 2.84 4.96 2.94
C THR A 134 3.19 4.13 4.17
N ARG A 135 4.38 4.33 4.76
CA ARG A 135 4.78 3.64 6.00
C ARG A 135 3.90 4.05 7.17
N VAL A 136 3.63 5.35 7.30
CA VAL A 136 2.79 5.89 8.37
C VAL A 136 1.34 5.43 8.16
N ILE A 137 0.85 5.51 6.92
CA ILE A 137 -0.50 5.04 6.57
C ILE A 137 -0.66 3.55 6.90
N GLY A 138 0.33 2.72 6.53
CA GLY A 138 0.31 1.29 6.86
C GLY A 138 0.25 1.01 8.36
N VAL A 139 1.07 1.72 9.17
CA VAL A 139 1.02 1.60 10.64
C VAL A 139 -0.33 2.06 11.20
N GLN A 140 -0.93 3.12 10.65
CA GLN A 140 -2.26 3.58 11.07
C GLN A 140 -3.34 2.54 10.77
N VAL A 141 -3.29 1.90 9.60
CA VAL A 141 -4.21 0.81 9.21
C VAL A 141 -3.99 -0.41 10.10
N ALA A 142 -2.74 -0.80 10.37
CA ALA A 142 -2.42 -1.89 11.29
C ALA A 142 -2.99 -1.64 12.69
N ASN A 143 -2.82 -0.42 13.21
CA ASN A 143 -3.36 -0.02 14.50
C ASN A 143 -4.89 -0.09 14.53
N LEU A 144 -5.57 0.33 13.45
CA LEU A 144 -7.01 0.16 13.30
C LEU A 144 -7.41 -1.31 13.34
N ILE A 145 -6.77 -2.17 12.55
CA ILE A 145 -7.08 -3.62 12.50
C ILE A 145 -6.90 -4.26 13.89
N ASN A 146 -5.78 -3.98 14.55
CA ASN A 146 -5.51 -4.48 15.90
C ASN A 146 -6.49 -3.94 16.94
N PHE A 147 -6.94 -2.68 16.80
CA PHE A 147 -7.99 -2.11 17.63
C PHE A 147 -9.33 -2.84 17.42
N LEU A 148 -9.76 -3.05 16.16
CA LEU A 148 -10.97 -3.81 15.83
C LEU A 148 -10.93 -5.22 16.43
N HIS A 149 -9.80 -5.90 16.30
CA HIS A 149 -9.62 -7.23 16.86
C HIS A 149 -9.71 -7.23 18.40
N LYS A 150 -8.88 -6.41 19.06
CA LYS A 150 -8.76 -6.43 20.53
C LYS A 150 -9.93 -5.82 21.27
N LYS A 151 -10.61 -4.83 20.68
CA LYS A 151 -11.67 -4.04 21.34
C LYS A 151 -13.07 -4.40 20.88
N LEU A 152 -13.23 -4.84 19.63
CA LEU A 152 -14.54 -5.20 19.07
C LEU A 152 -14.67 -6.70 18.80
N GLY A 153 -13.60 -7.49 18.91
CA GLY A 153 -13.64 -8.93 18.69
C GLY A 153 -13.68 -9.33 17.20
N ALA A 154 -13.28 -8.44 16.29
CA ALA A 154 -13.21 -8.76 14.87
C ALA A 154 -12.17 -9.87 14.61
N GLU A 155 -12.52 -10.87 13.80
CA GLU A 155 -11.60 -11.96 13.46
C GLU A 155 -10.60 -11.50 12.39
N MET A 156 -9.29 -11.64 12.64
CA MET A 156 -8.25 -11.23 11.68
C MET A 156 -8.39 -11.91 10.31
N LYS A 157 -8.81 -13.19 10.28
CA LYS A 157 -9.08 -13.95 9.03
C LYS A 157 -10.24 -13.39 8.19
N ARG A 158 -11.03 -12.46 8.74
CA ARG A 158 -12.13 -11.75 8.07
C ARG A 158 -11.77 -10.32 7.69
N VAL A 159 -10.47 -9.97 7.74
CA VAL A 159 -9.96 -8.70 7.26
C VAL A 159 -9.37 -8.89 5.86
N HIS A 160 -9.74 -8.02 4.92
CA HIS A 160 -9.18 -7.99 3.57
C HIS A 160 -8.79 -6.57 3.20
N ILE A 161 -7.54 -6.36 2.80
CA ILE A 161 -7.02 -5.05 2.41
C ILE A 161 -6.83 -5.03 0.89
N ILE A 162 -7.45 -4.05 0.23
CA ILE A 162 -7.36 -3.81 -1.20
C ILE A 162 -6.65 -2.47 -1.38
N GLY A 163 -5.38 -2.53 -1.79
CA GLY A 163 -4.56 -1.35 -2.04
C GLY A 163 -4.29 -1.15 -3.52
N HIS A 164 -4.47 0.07 -4.03
CA HIS A 164 -4.12 0.43 -5.41
C HIS A 164 -2.83 1.26 -5.45
N SER A 165 -1.89 0.93 -6.33
CA SER A 165 -0.62 1.66 -6.50
C SER A 165 0.14 1.79 -5.16
N LEU A 166 0.48 3.00 -4.70
CA LEU A 166 1.09 3.21 -3.37
C LEU A 166 0.24 2.66 -2.21
N GLY A 167 -1.08 2.54 -2.38
CA GLY A 167 -1.97 1.92 -1.41
C GLY A 167 -1.68 0.42 -1.21
N ALA A 168 -1.18 -0.29 -2.23
CA ALA A 168 -0.77 -1.69 -2.10
C ALA A 168 0.44 -1.83 -1.18
N HIS A 169 1.39 -0.90 -1.25
CA HIS A 169 2.52 -0.87 -0.32
C HIS A 169 2.06 -0.53 1.10
N ALA A 170 1.15 0.42 1.27
CA ALA A 170 0.54 0.70 2.58
C ALA A 170 -0.18 -0.53 3.16
N ALA A 171 -0.85 -1.32 2.31
CA ALA A 171 -1.46 -2.59 2.70
C ALA A 171 -0.41 -3.61 3.18
N GLY A 172 0.73 -3.74 2.49
CA GLY A 172 1.84 -4.59 2.95
C GLY A 172 2.40 -4.14 4.29
N TYR A 173 2.65 -2.84 4.46
CA TYR A 173 3.03 -2.27 5.75
C TYR A 173 2.00 -2.55 6.87
N ALA A 174 0.71 -2.63 6.53
CA ALA A 174 -0.34 -2.94 7.50
C ALA A 174 -0.43 -4.43 7.85
N GLY A 175 -0.15 -5.31 6.89
CA GLY A 175 -0.18 -6.77 7.02
C GLY A 175 0.97 -7.35 7.85
N LEU A 176 2.08 -6.63 7.95
CA LEU A 176 3.32 -7.00 8.67
C LEU A 176 3.22 -7.07 10.23
N ASP A 177 2.05 -7.40 10.76
CA ASP A 177 1.74 -7.59 12.19
C ASP A 177 2.12 -6.41 13.13
N PRO A 178 1.16 -5.60 13.58
CA PRO A 178 1.38 -4.58 14.62
C PRO A 178 1.63 -5.16 16.03
N ALA A 179 1.62 -6.49 16.23
CA ALA A 179 1.76 -7.15 17.52
C ALA A 179 3.03 -8.03 17.69
N GLY A 180 4.20 -7.56 17.21
CA GLY A 180 5.48 -7.87 17.87
C GLY A 180 6.43 -8.87 17.18
N THR A 181 7.66 -8.38 16.99
CA THR A 181 8.92 -9.14 16.81
C THR A 181 9.07 -10.07 15.59
N TYR A 182 9.71 -9.56 14.53
CA TYR A 182 11.04 -9.98 13.99
C TYR A 182 11.13 -9.72 12.48
N PHE A 183 11.84 -8.64 12.12
CA PHE A 183 12.33 -8.39 10.77
C PHE A 183 13.65 -9.14 10.51
N ARG A 184 13.87 -9.73 9.31
CA ARG A 184 15.22 -9.73 8.71
C ARG A 184 15.39 -10.07 7.20
N LYS A 185 16.14 -9.17 6.54
CA LYS A 185 17.14 -9.26 5.41
C LYS A 185 16.65 -9.22 3.93
N VAL A 186 16.63 -8.12 3.18
CA VAL A 186 16.68 -6.64 3.41
C VAL A 186 15.24 -6.18 3.23
N PRO A 187 14.58 -5.70 4.28
CA PRO A 187 13.54 -6.57 4.75
C PRO A 187 12.34 -6.47 3.79
N ARG A 188 11.72 -7.62 3.55
CA ARG A 188 10.34 -7.76 3.07
C ARG A 188 9.44 -6.59 3.51
N ASN A 189 9.69 -6.10 4.73
CA ASN A 189 9.24 -4.85 5.33
C ASN A 189 9.19 -3.52 4.56
N VAL A 190 9.59 -3.40 3.29
CA VAL A 190 9.43 -2.15 2.53
C VAL A 190 8.55 -2.28 1.30
N GLN A 191 8.10 -3.49 0.97
CA GLN A 191 7.27 -3.80 -0.19
C GLN A 191 6.19 -4.82 0.22
N LEU A 192 5.11 -4.92 -0.55
CA LEU A 192 4.10 -5.94 -0.32
C LEU A 192 4.67 -7.31 -0.73
N ASP A 193 4.55 -8.32 0.11
CA ASP A 193 4.93 -9.70 -0.23
C ASP A 193 3.99 -10.77 0.33
N ASP A 194 4.23 -12.02 -0.07
CA ASP A 194 3.39 -13.19 0.22
C ASP A 194 3.28 -13.53 1.71
N THR A 195 4.14 -12.99 2.56
CA THR A 195 4.10 -13.19 4.02
C THR A 195 3.32 -12.11 4.77
N ASP A 196 2.86 -11.06 4.09
CA ASP A 196 2.14 -9.94 4.73
C ASP A 196 0.69 -10.29 5.11
N ALA A 197 0.15 -11.40 4.62
CA ALA A 197 -1.18 -11.87 5.01
C ALA A 197 -1.31 -13.38 4.85
N THR A 198 -2.38 -13.96 5.40
CA THR A 198 -2.74 -15.37 5.13
C THR A 198 -2.94 -15.63 3.63
N PHE A 199 -3.31 -14.61 2.87
CA PHE A 199 -3.42 -14.64 1.42
C PHE A 199 -3.15 -13.25 0.85
N VAL A 200 -2.25 -13.16 -0.12
CA VAL A 200 -1.93 -11.94 -0.86
C VAL A 200 -2.14 -12.20 -2.35
N ASP A 201 -3.00 -11.42 -2.98
CA ASP A 201 -3.21 -11.42 -4.43
C ASP A 201 -2.80 -10.05 -5.00
N VAL A 202 -2.04 -10.08 -6.10
CA VAL A 202 -1.47 -8.88 -6.72
C VAL A 202 -1.85 -8.85 -8.20
N ILE A 203 -2.78 -7.96 -8.53
CA ILE A 203 -3.17 -7.70 -9.92
C ILE A 203 -2.27 -6.61 -10.50
N HIS A 204 -1.45 -6.98 -11.48
CA HIS A 204 -0.61 -6.05 -12.24
C HIS A 204 -1.37 -5.57 -13.48
N SER A 205 -1.70 -4.28 -13.55
CA SER A 205 -2.44 -3.70 -14.69
C SER A 205 -1.63 -2.69 -15.52
N ASN A 206 -0.39 -2.37 -15.12
CA ASN A 206 0.53 -1.52 -15.90
C ASN A 206 2.00 -1.90 -15.62
N GLN A 207 2.56 -2.81 -16.41
CA GLN A 207 3.99 -3.13 -16.39
C GLN A 207 4.69 -2.36 -17.52
N LEU A 208 5.01 -1.09 -17.28
CA LEU A 208 5.96 -0.37 -18.11
C LEU A 208 7.34 -0.44 -17.46
N GLU A 209 8.29 -1.10 -18.13
CA GLU A 209 9.71 -1.00 -17.79
C GLU A 209 10.18 0.44 -18.00
N TYR A 210 10.41 1.17 -16.91
CA TYR A 210 11.17 2.40 -16.97
C TYR A 210 12.65 2.05 -17.16
N ILE A 211 13.07 1.88 -18.42
CA ILE A 211 14.48 1.92 -18.79
C ILE A 211 14.90 3.40 -18.73
N THR A 212 15.40 3.84 -17.58
CA THR A 212 16.14 5.10 -17.51
C THR A 212 17.47 4.91 -18.24
N ARG A 213 17.62 5.60 -19.37
CA ARG A 213 18.89 5.77 -20.09
C ARG A 213 19.90 6.56 -19.26
#